data_AF-A0A442F1B6-F1
#
_entry.id   AF-A0A442F1B6-F1
#
_cell.length_a   1.000
_cell.length_b   1.000
_cell.length_c   1.000
_cell.angle_alpha   90.00
_cell.angle_beta   90.00
_cell.angle_gamma   90.00
#
_symmetry.space_group_name_H-M   'P 1'
#
loop_
_entity.id
_entity.type
_entity.pdbx_description
1 polymer ?
#
loop_
_entity_poly.entity_id
_entity_poly.type
_entity_poly.pdbx_seq_one_letter_code
_entity_poly.pdbx_strand_id
1 'polypeptide(L)' 'MNLWDFADPNEAANAALDVYGPDAVTAAAHCALNAHFDGRERDYRFWFAVFSKLNGVRPQG' A
#
# COMPACT_ATOMS: atom_id res chain seq x y z
N MET A 1 12.50 -7.80 -13.14
CA MET A 1 11.41 -6.92 -13.60
C MET A 1 10.22 -7.28 -12.75
N ASN A 2 9.87 -6.44 -11.77
CA ASN A 2 8.83 -6.75 -10.79
C ASN A 2 7.57 -5.94 -11.14
N LEU A 3 6.37 -6.46 -10.84
CA LEU A 3 5.10 -5.76 -11.10
C LEU A 3 5.09 -4.34 -10.49
N TRP A 4 5.78 -4.19 -9.36
CA TRP A 4 5.93 -2.94 -8.61
C TRP A 4 6.82 -1.89 -9.28
N ASP A 5 7.59 -2.24 -10.32
CA ASP A 5 8.36 -1.26 -11.11
C ASP A 5 7.46 -0.37 -11.99
N PHE A 6 6.21 -0.78 -12.22
CA PHE A 6 5.23 -0.08 -13.07
C PHE A 6 3.97 0.36 -12.34
N ALA A 7 3.76 -0.10 -11.11
CA ALA A 7 2.57 0.22 -10.35
C ALA A 7 2.65 1.65 -9.80
N ASP A 8 1.63 2.47 -10.06
CA ASP A 8 1.50 3.79 -9.43
C ASP A 8 0.93 3.61 -8.01
N PRO A 9 1.61 4.11 -6.96
CA PRO A 9 1.11 3.97 -5.59
C PRO A 9 -0.25 4.65 -5.32
N ASN A 10 -0.68 5.62 -6.13
CA ASN A 10 -2.04 6.18 -6.06
C ASN A 10 -3.07 5.21 -6.60
N GLU A 11 -2.79 4.59 -7.75
CA GLU A 11 -3.71 3.63 -8.37
C GLU A 11 -3.87 2.41 -7.46
N ALA A 12 -2.78 1.93 -6.87
CA ALA A 12 -2.83 0.85 -5.88
C ALA A 12 -3.53 1.26 -4.57
N ALA A 13 -3.41 2.51 -4.13
CA ALA A 13 -4.18 3.00 -2.98
C ALA A 13 -5.68 3.02 -3.27
N ASN A 14 -6.09 3.53 -4.44
CA ASN A 14 -7.49 3.54 -4.85
C ASN A 14 -8.04 2.12 -5.02
N ALA A 15 -7.28 1.22 -5.64
CA ALA A 15 -7.65 -0.19 -5.76
C ALA A 15 -7.76 -0.87 -4.39
N ALA A 16 -6.85 -0.56 -3.45
CA ALA A 16 -6.92 -1.08 -2.09
C ALA A 16 -8.18 -0.55 -1.35
N LEU A 17 -8.56 0.71 -1.54
CA LEU A 17 -9.81 1.26 -1.00
C LEU A 17 -11.04 0.59 -1.62
N ASP A 18 -11.03 0.30 -2.92
CA ASP A 18 -12.15 -0.37 -3.60
C ASP A 18 -12.31 -1.82 -3.12
N VAL A 19 -11.20 -2.54 -2.91
CA VAL A 19 -11.21 -3.95 -2.47
C VAL A 19 -11.44 -4.11 -0.97
N TYR A 20 -10.77 -3.31 -0.16
CA TYR A 20 -10.71 -3.48 1.30
C TYR A 20 -11.49 -2.42 2.08
N GLY A 21 -11.96 -1.35 1.43
CA GLY A 21 -12.72 -0.28 2.06
C GLY A 21 -11.99 0.33 3.26
N PRO A 22 -12.60 0.32 4.47
CA PRO A 22 -11.99 0.90 5.68
C PRO A 22 -10.70 0.19 6.10
N ASP A 23 -10.50 -1.07 5.72
CA ASP A 23 -9.32 -1.85 6.09
C ASP A 23 -8.14 -1.67 5.13
N ALA A 24 -8.27 -0.85 4.09
CA ALA A 24 -7.22 -0.62 3.09
C ALA A 24 -5.90 -0.15 3.69
N VAL A 25 -5.96 0.72 4.71
CA VAL A 25 -4.78 1.19 5.46
C VAL A 25 -4.06 0.02 6.13
N THR A 26 -4.82 -0.84 6.82
CA THR A 26 -4.31 -2.02 7.51
C THR A 26 -3.72 -3.04 6.52
N ALA A 27 -4.40 -3.27 5.39
CA ALA A 27 -3.94 -4.16 4.34
C ALA A 27 -2.61 -3.69 3.72
N ALA A 28 -2.48 -2.38 3.44
CA ALA A 28 -1.24 -1.79 2.92
C ALA A 28 -0.10 -1.88 3.95
N ALA A 29 -0.37 -1.62 5.23
CA ALA A 29 0.61 -1.76 6.31
C ALA A 29 1.09 -3.22 6.45
N HIS A 30 0.16 -4.18 6.41
CA HIS A 30 0.48 -5.60 6.48
C HIS A 30 1.35 -6.05 5.29
N CYS A 31 1.02 -5.61 4.07
CA CYS A 31 1.82 -5.91 2.88
C CYS A 31 3.22 -5.31 2.96
N ALA A 32 3.34 -4.07 3.48
CA ALA A 32 4.65 -3.45 3.71
C ALA A 32 5.48 -4.26 4.72
N LEU A 33 4.92 -4.60 5.88
CA LEU A 33 5.63 -5.39 6.90
C LEU A 33 6.08 -6.75 6.35
N ASN A 34 5.18 -7.46 5.66
CA ASN A 34 5.50 -8.77 5.09
C ASN A 34 6.64 -8.67 4.06
N ALA A 35 6.61 -7.66 3.18
CA ALA A 35 7.68 -7.41 2.24
C ALA A 35 9.02 -7.05 2.91
N HIS A 36 8.98 -6.34 4.04
CA HIS A 36 10.18 -6.03 4.83
C HIS A 36 10.82 -7.29 5.42
N PHE A 37 10.02 -8.17 6.03
CA PHE A 37 10.50 -9.44 6.59
C PHE A 37 11.02 -10.40 5.52
N ASP A 38 10.43 -10.39 4.33
CA ASP A 38 10.88 -11.18 3.19
C ASP A 38 12.12 -10.58 2.47
N GLY A 39 12.66 -9.46 2.95
CA GLY A 39 13.81 -8.78 2.33
C GLY A 39 13.49 -8.14 0.97
N ARG A 40 12.20 -8.03 0.59
CA ARG A 40 11.75 -7.37 -0.64
C ARG A 40 11.65 -5.86 -0.42
N GLU A 41 12.80 -5.20 -0.34
CA GLU A 41 12.88 -3.77 -0.01
C GLU A 41 12.09 -2.88 -1.00
N ARG A 42 12.05 -3.24 -2.29
CA ARG A 42 11.25 -2.52 -3.30
C ARG A 42 9.75 -2.58 -3.01
N ASP A 43 9.24 -3.79 -2.78
CA ASP A 43 7.84 -4.02 -2.44
C ASP A 43 7.48 -3.32 -1.13
N TYR A 44 8.37 -3.35 -0.14
CA TYR A 44 8.21 -2.60 1.11
C TYR A 44 8.04 -1.11 0.85
N ARG A 45 8.95 -0.49 0.08
CA ARG A 45 8.88 0.95 -0.21
C ARG A 45 7.61 1.33 -0.98
N PHE A 46 7.17 0.46 -1.90
CA PHE A 46 5.93 0.64 -2.63
C PHE A 46 4.71 0.62 -1.69
N TRP A 47 4.54 -0.45 -0.91
CA TRP A 47 3.41 -0.58 0.01
C TRP A 47 3.43 0.45 1.14
N PHE A 48 4.62 0.88 1.57
CA PHE A 48 4.77 1.97 2.53
C PHE A 48 4.30 3.31 1.94
N ALA A 49 4.54 3.57 0.65
CA ALA A 49 4.03 4.73 -0.04
C ALA A 49 2.50 4.68 -0.20
N VAL A 50 1.93 3.51 -0.52
CA VAL A 50 0.48 3.27 -0.54
C VAL A 50 -0.13 3.53 0.84
N PHE A 51 0.45 2.94 1.90
CA PHE A 51 0.01 3.16 3.29
C PHE A 51 0.05 4.65 3.67
N SER A 52 1.14 5.35 3.36
CA SER A 52 1.30 6.77 3.68
C SER A 52 0.24 7.63 2.99
N LYS A 53 -0.13 7.28 1.75
CA LYS A 53 -1.23 7.94 1.03
C LYS A 53 -2.57 7.66 1.69
N LEU A 54 -2.88 6.40 1.96
CA LEU A 54 -4.14 5.99 2.58
C LEU A 54 -4.31 6.60 3.98
N ASN A 55 -3.25 6.70 4.77
CA ASN A 55 -3.28 7.30 6.10
C ASN A 55 -3.35 8.85 6.06
N GLY A 56 -2.86 9.47 4.99
CA GLY A 56 -3.02 10.90 4.72
C GLY A 56 -4.42 11.27 4.23
N VAL A 57 -5.10 10.34 3.56
CA VAL A 57 -6.54 10.42 3.24
C VAL A 57 -7.32 10.06 4.50
N ARG A 58 -7.34 10.97 5.48
CA ARG A 58 -8.29 10.85 6.60
C ARG A 58 -9.71 10.91 6.00
N PRO A 59 -10.56 9.88 6.18
CA PRO A 59 -11.98 10.04 5.90
C PRO A 59 -12.49 11.11 6.87
N GLN A 60 -13.07 12.17 6.32
CA GLN A 60 -13.80 13.16 7.11
C GLN A 60 -15.05 12.45 7.65
N GLY A 61 -14.92 11.89 8.85
CA GLY A 61 -16.03 11.45 9.69
C GLY A 61 -16.40 12.57 10.64
#